data_AF-A0A3D2F5F4-F1
#
_entry.id   AF-A0A3D2F5F4-F1
#
_cell.length_a   1.000
_cell.length_b   1.000
_cell.length_c   1.000
_cell.angle_alpha   90.00
_cell.angle_beta   90.00
_cell.angle_gamma   90.00
#
_symmetry.space_group_name_H-M   'P 1'
#
loop_
_entity.id
_entity.type
_entity.pdbx_description
1 polymer ?
#
loop_
_entity_poly.entity_id
_entity_poly.type
_entity_poly.pdbx_seq_one_letter_code
_entity_poly.pdbx_strand_id
1 'polypeptide(L)'
;GTGASPATSIKYAGLPWEMGLTEAHQVLSMNNLRERVTLRTDGGLRTGRDVVMAAMLGAEEYGIGTAALIAMGCIMVRQCQSNTCPVGVCTQDEALRDKFTGNADKVVNLITFYAQEVRELLASLGARSMDDVIGRADLLAQVSRGSAHLDDLDLNPLLITVDGAANIKYDRNKDRNPVPDTLDAEIVRDAARFLEDGEKMQLSYAVQNTHRSVGTRTSSHIVKQFGMRNSLQSDHLTIKLQGSAGQSLGAFAAPGLKLEVSGDANDYVGKGLSGGMIVVRPPMSTPIVAADNTIIGNTVLYGATDGYLFAAGRAGERFAVRNSGAKVVVEGCGSNGCEYTTGGVAVIIGSIGANFGAGMTG
;
A
#
# COMPACT_ATOMS: atom_id res chain seq x y z
N GLY A 1 -15.62 -8.90 -0.16
CA GLY A 1 -16.04 -9.76 0.98
C GLY A 1 -15.24 -9.38 2.21
N THR A 2 -15.60 -9.81 3.42
CA THR A 2 -14.84 -9.47 4.64
C THR A 2 -14.88 -10.60 5.66
N GLY A 3 -13.81 -10.75 6.44
CA GLY A 3 -13.73 -11.65 7.58
C GLY A 3 -14.44 -11.11 8.83
N ALA A 4 -14.50 -9.79 8.99
CA ALA A 4 -15.21 -9.11 10.07
C ALA A 4 -15.53 -7.66 9.67
N SER A 5 -16.77 -7.24 9.81
CA SER A 5 -17.22 -5.86 9.56
C SER A 5 -18.57 -5.63 10.22
N PRO A 6 -18.89 -4.39 10.65
CA PRO A 6 -20.25 -4.03 10.99
C PRO A 6 -21.22 -4.37 9.86
N ALA A 7 -22.40 -4.91 10.21
CA ALA A 7 -23.42 -5.29 9.24
C ALA A 7 -23.97 -4.06 8.48
N THR A 8 -24.00 -2.90 9.13
CA THR A 8 -24.40 -1.63 8.52
C THR A 8 -23.47 -1.26 7.37
N SER A 9 -22.16 -1.38 7.53
CA SER A 9 -21.19 -1.13 6.45
C SER A 9 -21.38 -2.11 5.29
N ILE A 10 -21.64 -3.39 5.57
CA ILE A 10 -21.87 -4.41 4.53
C ILE A 10 -23.12 -4.10 3.70
N LYS A 11 -24.16 -3.51 4.32
CA LYS A 11 -25.47 -3.30 3.70
C LYS A 11 -25.67 -1.91 3.11
N TYR A 12 -24.97 -0.90 3.63
CA TYR A 12 -25.28 0.50 3.37
C TYR A 12 -24.08 1.35 2.97
N ALA A 13 -22.87 0.77 2.88
CA ALA A 13 -21.69 1.48 2.40
C ALA A 13 -21.12 0.82 1.14
N GLY A 14 -20.81 1.64 0.13
CA GLY A 14 -20.32 1.20 -1.17
C GLY A 14 -21.38 1.26 -2.25
N LEU A 15 -20.91 1.19 -3.50
CA LEU A 15 -21.72 1.19 -4.71
C LEU A 15 -21.37 -0.05 -5.56
N PRO A 16 -22.24 -0.45 -6.50
CA PRO A 16 -21.91 -1.49 -7.49
C PRO A 16 -20.62 -1.14 -8.24
N TRP A 17 -19.80 -2.15 -8.51
CA TRP A 17 -18.52 -1.95 -9.19
C TRP A 17 -18.73 -1.48 -10.63
N GLU A 18 -19.87 -1.81 -11.25
CA GLU A 18 -20.25 -1.38 -12.60
C GLU A 18 -20.26 0.15 -12.71
N MET A 19 -20.74 0.85 -11.67
CA MET A 19 -20.76 2.31 -11.64
C MET A 19 -19.36 2.90 -11.52
N GLY A 20 -18.62 2.49 -10.49
CA GLY A 20 -17.29 3.05 -10.20
C GLY A 20 -16.23 2.67 -11.24
N LEU A 21 -16.31 1.47 -11.81
CA LEU A 21 -15.40 1.02 -12.87
C LEU A 21 -15.60 1.85 -14.13
N THR A 22 -16.85 2.01 -14.57
CA THR A 22 -17.15 2.79 -15.77
C THR A 22 -16.80 4.25 -15.55
N GLU A 23 -17.11 4.84 -14.40
CA GLU A 23 -16.72 6.22 -14.08
C GLU A 23 -15.19 6.40 -14.17
N ALA A 24 -14.42 5.50 -13.54
CA ALA A 24 -12.95 5.55 -13.62
C ALA A 24 -12.47 5.41 -15.07
N HIS A 25 -13.02 4.47 -15.84
CA HIS A 25 -12.67 4.28 -17.23
C HIS A 25 -12.96 5.52 -18.07
N GLN A 26 -14.15 6.09 -17.94
CA GLN A 26 -14.60 7.27 -18.68
C GLN A 26 -13.77 8.51 -18.31
N VAL A 27 -13.61 8.81 -17.03
CA VAL A 27 -12.86 9.99 -16.56
C VAL A 27 -11.39 9.92 -16.96
N LEU A 28 -10.74 8.76 -16.81
CA LEU A 28 -9.36 8.59 -17.26
C LEU A 28 -9.22 8.73 -18.77
N SER A 29 -10.20 8.27 -19.53
CA SER A 29 -10.20 8.37 -21.00
C SER A 29 -10.37 9.82 -21.45
N MET A 30 -11.33 10.55 -20.86
CA MET A 30 -11.56 11.99 -21.13
C MET A 30 -10.31 12.85 -20.88
N ASN A 31 -9.44 12.42 -19.95
CA ASN A 31 -8.23 13.16 -19.58
C ASN A 31 -6.96 12.65 -20.26
N ASN A 32 -7.04 11.71 -21.21
CA ASN A 32 -5.87 11.06 -21.83
C ASN A 32 -4.92 10.41 -20.81
N LEU A 33 -5.47 9.87 -19.72
CA LEU A 33 -4.74 9.20 -18.64
C LEU A 33 -4.97 7.69 -18.61
N ARG A 34 -5.94 7.17 -19.39
CA ARG A 34 -6.36 5.75 -19.32
C ARG A 34 -5.23 4.77 -19.63
N GLU A 35 -4.28 5.13 -20.48
CA GLU A 35 -3.12 4.28 -20.81
C GLU A 35 -2.07 4.20 -19.69
N ARG A 36 -2.06 5.16 -18.75
CA ARG A 36 -1.04 5.24 -17.69
C ARG A 36 -1.27 4.27 -16.54
N VAL A 37 -2.48 3.70 -16.45
CA VAL A 37 -2.88 2.84 -15.34
C VAL A 37 -3.52 1.56 -15.88
N THR A 38 -3.57 0.53 -15.05
CA THR A 38 -4.30 -0.71 -15.33
C THR A 38 -5.51 -0.71 -14.40
N LEU A 39 -6.71 -0.84 -14.95
CA LEU A 39 -7.93 -0.89 -14.14
C LEU A 39 -8.19 -2.33 -13.71
N ARG A 40 -8.30 -2.54 -12.40
CA ARG A 40 -8.64 -3.81 -11.79
C ARG A 40 -9.97 -3.68 -11.07
N THR A 41 -10.84 -4.69 -11.20
CA THR A 41 -12.11 -4.74 -10.48
C THR A 41 -12.27 -6.06 -9.72
N ASP A 42 -12.97 -6.02 -8.60
CA ASP A 42 -13.48 -7.18 -7.89
C ASP A 42 -14.89 -6.87 -7.36
N GLY A 43 -15.54 -7.84 -6.72
CA GLY A 43 -16.83 -7.60 -6.08
C GLY A 43 -17.91 -8.58 -6.49
N GLY A 44 -17.72 -9.86 -6.13
CA GLY A 44 -18.75 -10.88 -6.39
C GLY A 44 -18.75 -11.42 -7.82
N LEU A 45 -17.64 -11.29 -8.54
CA LEU A 45 -17.40 -11.94 -9.83
C LEU A 45 -17.40 -13.47 -9.65
N ARG A 46 -18.44 -14.14 -10.17
CA ARG A 46 -18.71 -15.57 -9.98
C ARG A 46 -18.58 -16.40 -11.26
N THR A 47 -18.56 -15.75 -12.41
CA THR A 47 -18.67 -16.39 -13.72
C THR A 47 -17.75 -15.76 -14.74
N GLY A 48 -17.49 -16.47 -15.84
CA GLY A 48 -16.85 -15.91 -17.02
C GLY A 48 -17.64 -14.75 -17.62
N ARG A 49 -18.99 -14.78 -17.55
CA ARG A 49 -19.82 -13.62 -17.94
C ARG A 49 -19.50 -12.38 -17.13
N ASP A 50 -19.36 -12.48 -15.82
CA ASP A 50 -19.03 -11.32 -14.98
C ASP A 50 -17.68 -10.71 -15.38
N VAL A 51 -16.71 -11.56 -15.74
CA VAL A 51 -15.40 -11.13 -16.24
C VAL A 51 -15.51 -10.40 -17.58
N VAL A 52 -16.28 -10.93 -18.53
CA VAL A 52 -16.48 -10.28 -19.85
C VAL A 52 -17.24 -8.96 -19.72
N MET A 53 -18.25 -8.90 -18.83
CA MET A 53 -18.97 -7.65 -18.53
C MET A 53 -18.01 -6.61 -17.95
N ALA A 54 -17.19 -6.99 -16.97
CA ALA A 54 -16.17 -6.11 -16.39
C ALA A 54 -15.17 -5.63 -17.45
N ALA A 55 -14.76 -6.49 -18.37
CA ALA A 55 -13.89 -6.14 -19.48
C ALA A 55 -14.51 -5.03 -20.35
N MET A 56 -15.75 -5.24 -20.81
CA MET A 56 -16.49 -4.29 -21.64
C MET A 56 -16.70 -2.93 -20.95
N LEU A 57 -16.82 -2.92 -19.61
CA LEU A 57 -16.90 -1.70 -18.80
C LEU A 57 -15.52 -1.06 -18.51
N GLY A 58 -14.42 -1.69 -18.95
CA GLY A 58 -13.09 -1.09 -18.99
C GLY A 58 -12.05 -1.69 -18.03
N ALA A 59 -12.34 -2.80 -17.35
CA ALA A 59 -11.35 -3.50 -16.53
C ALA A 59 -10.37 -4.32 -17.40
N GLU A 60 -9.13 -4.44 -16.92
CA GLU A 60 -8.07 -5.27 -17.52
C GLU A 60 -7.71 -6.46 -16.62
N GLU A 61 -7.97 -6.35 -15.33
CA GLU A 61 -7.69 -7.39 -14.33
C GLU A 61 -8.89 -7.62 -13.39
N TYR A 62 -9.04 -8.87 -12.93
CA TYR A 62 -10.24 -9.33 -12.23
C TYR A 62 -9.87 -10.05 -10.93
N GLY A 63 -10.32 -9.51 -9.80
CA GLY A 63 -10.08 -10.07 -8.48
C GLY A 63 -11.13 -11.10 -8.07
N ILE A 64 -10.70 -12.33 -7.78
CA ILE A 64 -11.57 -13.43 -7.37
C ILE A 64 -11.24 -13.87 -5.93
N GLY A 65 -11.99 -13.34 -4.96
CA GLY A 65 -11.82 -13.67 -3.53
C GLY A 65 -12.76 -14.79 -3.06
N THR A 66 -14.04 -14.48 -2.87
CA THR A 66 -15.01 -15.40 -2.26
C THR A 66 -15.18 -16.71 -3.03
N ALA A 67 -15.22 -16.68 -4.37
CA ALA A 67 -15.33 -17.91 -5.15
C ALA A 67 -14.11 -18.82 -4.97
N ALA A 68 -12.91 -18.25 -4.86
CA ALA A 68 -11.70 -19.00 -4.52
C ALA A 68 -11.77 -19.60 -3.11
N LEU A 69 -12.29 -18.86 -2.12
CA LEU A 69 -12.55 -19.40 -0.78
C LEU A 69 -13.56 -20.56 -0.80
N ILE A 70 -14.61 -20.47 -1.62
CA ILE A 70 -15.61 -21.54 -1.79
C ILE A 70 -14.97 -22.77 -2.45
N ALA A 71 -14.16 -22.58 -3.50
CA ALA A 71 -13.43 -23.68 -4.12
C ALA A 71 -12.48 -24.38 -3.12
N MET A 72 -11.91 -23.64 -2.17
CA MET A 72 -11.11 -24.20 -1.08
C MET A 72 -11.94 -24.86 0.04
N GLY A 73 -13.27 -24.78 0.01
CA GLY A 73 -14.16 -25.48 0.95
C GLY A 73 -15.05 -24.57 1.81
N CYS A 74 -15.05 -23.24 1.61
CA CYS A 74 -15.98 -22.36 2.31
C CYS A 74 -17.44 -22.71 1.97
N ILE A 75 -18.24 -22.99 3.00
CA ILE A 75 -19.67 -23.33 2.88
C ILE A 75 -20.59 -22.13 3.17
N MET A 76 -20.06 -20.91 3.14
CA MET A 76 -20.83 -19.65 3.27
C MET A 76 -21.67 -19.52 4.57
N VAL A 77 -21.20 -20.10 5.68
CA VAL A 77 -21.88 -20.04 6.99
C VAL A 77 -21.76 -18.68 7.72
N ARG A 78 -20.90 -17.76 7.24
CA ARG A 78 -20.77 -16.37 7.74
C ARG A 78 -20.36 -16.24 9.22
N GLN A 79 -19.47 -17.12 9.68
CA GLN A 79 -18.91 -17.11 11.03
C GLN A 79 -17.40 -16.79 11.05
N CYS A 80 -16.90 -16.10 10.01
CA CYS A 80 -15.47 -15.81 9.85
C CYS A 80 -14.91 -15.01 11.03
N GLN A 81 -15.68 -14.05 11.54
CA GLN A 81 -15.35 -13.21 12.69
C GLN A 81 -15.34 -13.96 14.03
N SER A 82 -15.94 -15.16 14.09
CA SER A 82 -16.17 -15.89 15.33
C SER A 82 -15.03 -16.86 15.68
N ASN A 83 -14.02 -16.98 14.81
CA ASN A 83 -12.95 -17.99 14.92
C ASN A 83 -13.45 -19.45 14.92
N THR A 84 -14.72 -19.71 14.59
CA THR A 84 -15.37 -21.03 14.65
C THR A 84 -15.66 -21.60 13.25
N CYS A 85 -14.82 -21.32 12.26
CA CYS A 85 -15.04 -21.80 10.89
C CYS A 85 -15.06 -23.35 10.86
N PRO A 86 -16.18 -23.99 10.46
CA PRO A 86 -16.34 -25.44 10.56
C PRO A 86 -15.44 -26.24 9.60
N VAL A 87 -14.84 -25.55 8.63
CA VAL A 87 -14.08 -26.12 7.50
C VAL A 87 -12.64 -25.61 7.46
N GLY A 88 -12.15 -24.99 8.53
CA GLY A 88 -10.74 -24.58 8.66
C GLY A 88 -10.28 -23.44 7.76
N VAL A 89 -11.19 -22.71 7.09
CA VAL A 89 -10.83 -21.64 6.15
C VAL A 89 -10.50 -20.31 6.86
N CYS A 90 -11.38 -19.83 7.74
CA CYS A 90 -11.20 -18.55 8.45
C CYS A 90 -11.19 -18.78 9.97
N THR A 91 -10.14 -19.40 10.48
CA THR A 91 -9.94 -19.66 11.91
C THR A 91 -8.44 -19.80 12.20
N GLN A 92 -8.04 -19.42 13.41
CA GLN A 92 -6.70 -19.64 13.96
C GLN A 92 -6.67 -20.80 14.96
N ASP A 93 -7.83 -21.36 15.32
CA ASP A 93 -7.93 -22.55 16.17
C ASP A 93 -7.33 -23.77 15.45
N GLU A 94 -6.39 -24.46 16.09
CA GLU A 94 -5.64 -25.56 15.48
C GLU A 94 -6.55 -26.74 15.11
N ALA A 95 -7.45 -27.16 16.02
CA ALA A 95 -8.35 -28.29 15.79
C ALA A 95 -9.38 -28.01 14.67
N LEU A 96 -9.75 -26.74 14.46
CA LEU A 96 -10.57 -26.35 13.32
C LEU A 96 -9.78 -26.20 12.03
N ARG A 97 -8.53 -25.73 12.09
CA ARG A 97 -7.62 -25.67 10.92
C ARG A 97 -7.33 -27.05 10.36
N ASP A 98 -7.23 -28.08 11.20
CA ASP A 98 -7.07 -29.48 10.78
C ASP A 98 -8.23 -30.01 9.91
N LYS A 99 -9.38 -29.32 9.91
CA LYS A 99 -10.53 -29.64 9.04
C LYS A 99 -10.42 -29.05 7.64
N PHE A 100 -9.39 -28.26 7.35
CA PHE A 100 -9.19 -27.64 6.04
C PHE A 100 -8.82 -28.69 4.99
N THR A 101 -9.61 -28.77 3.93
CA THR A 101 -9.40 -29.72 2.80
C THR A 101 -9.18 -29.00 1.47
N GLY A 102 -8.97 -27.69 1.48
CA GLY A 102 -8.63 -26.91 0.29
C GLY A 102 -7.23 -27.27 -0.22
N ASN A 103 -7.02 -27.15 -1.52
CA ASN A 103 -5.72 -27.35 -2.13
C ASN A 103 -5.56 -26.43 -3.35
N ALA A 104 -4.33 -26.32 -3.86
CA ALA A 104 -4.01 -25.46 -5.00
C ALA A 104 -4.79 -25.88 -6.26
N ASP A 105 -4.90 -27.19 -6.52
CA ASP A 105 -5.56 -27.73 -7.71
C ASP A 105 -7.03 -27.29 -7.82
N LYS A 106 -7.76 -27.23 -6.69
CA LYS A 106 -9.15 -26.73 -6.66
C LYS A 106 -9.24 -25.28 -7.12
N VAL A 107 -8.28 -24.44 -6.75
CA VAL A 107 -8.22 -23.03 -7.17
C VAL A 107 -7.81 -22.92 -8.63
N VAL A 108 -6.82 -23.71 -9.06
CA VAL A 108 -6.41 -23.78 -10.48
C VAL A 108 -7.61 -24.17 -11.34
N ASN A 109 -8.33 -25.23 -10.99
CA ASN A 109 -9.52 -25.68 -11.70
C ASN A 109 -10.60 -24.60 -11.79
N LEU A 110 -10.87 -23.87 -10.70
CA LEU A 110 -11.81 -22.74 -10.70
C LEU A 110 -11.41 -21.69 -11.75
N ILE A 111 -10.15 -21.25 -11.73
CA ILE A 111 -9.65 -20.23 -12.66
C ILE A 111 -9.64 -20.78 -14.10
N THR A 112 -9.32 -22.06 -14.30
CA THR A 112 -9.40 -22.72 -15.61
C THR A 112 -10.82 -22.72 -16.17
N PHE A 113 -11.83 -22.99 -15.34
CA PHE A 113 -13.24 -22.94 -15.76
C PHE A 113 -13.70 -21.53 -16.11
N TYR A 114 -13.34 -20.53 -15.30
CA TYR A 114 -13.60 -19.12 -15.63
C TYR A 114 -12.97 -18.76 -16.98
N ALA A 115 -11.70 -19.12 -17.18
CA ALA A 115 -10.99 -18.82 -18.41
C ALA A 115 -11.62 -19.53 -19.62
N GLN A 116 -12.12 -20.76 -19.46
CA GLN A 116 -12.84 -21.47 -20.51
C GLN A 116 -14.16 -20.78 -20.86
N GLU A 117 -14.98 -20.43 -19.87
CA GLU A 117 -16.25 -19.73 -20.08
C GLU A 117 -16.02 -18.36 -20.75
N VAL A 118 -14.97 -17.62 -20.34
CA VAL A 118 -14.56 -16.37 -21.02
C VAL A 118 -14.26 -16.62 -22.50
N ARG A 119 -13.49 -17.65 -22.84
CA ARG A 119 -13.18 -17.97 -24.25
C ARG A 119 -14.43 -18.30 -25.05
N GLU A 120 -15.37 -19.06 -24.47
CA GLU A 120 -16.63 -19.41 -25.10
C GLU A 120 -17.50 -18.17 -25.36
N LEU A 121 -17.58 -17.26 -24.40
CA LEU A 121 -18.30 -15.99 -24.55
C LEU A 121 -17.65 -15.07 -25.60
N LEU A 122 -16.32 -14.92 -25.57
CA LEU A 122 -15.60 -14.15 -26.58
C LEU A 122 -15.85 -14.70 -28.00
N ALA A 123 -15.77 -16.03 -28.15
CA ALA A 123 -16.07 -16.69 -29.42
C ALA A 123 -17.51 -16.42 -29.89
N SER A 124 -18.49 -16.43 -28.96
CA SER A 124 -19.89 -16.12 -29.28
C SER A 124 -20.11 -14.67 -29.74
N LEU A 125 -19.27 -13.75 -29.27
CA LEU A 125 -19.25 -12.34 -29.66
C LEU A 125 -18.45 -12.08 -30.95
N GLY A 126 -17.74 -13.09 -31.47
CA GLY A 126 -16.82 -12.95 -32.59
C GLY A 126 -15.48 -12.32 -32.24
N ALA A 127 -15.17 -12.16 -30.95
CA ALA A 127 -13.89 -11.67 -30.44
C ALA A 127 -12.86 -12.80 -30.36
N ARG A 128 -11.60 -12.52 -30.69
CA ARG A 128 -10.50 -13.49 -30.63
C ARG A 128 -9.71 -13.41 -29.32
N SER A 129 -9.77 -12.25 -28.66
CA SER A 129 -9.04 -11.99 -27.43
C SER A 129 -9.83 -11.09 -26.48
N MET A 130 -9.37 -11.02 -25.22
CA MET A 130 -9.92 -10.06 -24.25
C MET A 130 -9.69 -8.61 -24.70
N ASP A 131 -8.55 -8.34 -25.35
CA ASP A 131 -8.18 -6.99 -25.79
C ASP A 131 -9.16 -6.45 -26.85
N ASP A 132 -9.88 -7.33 -27.56
CA ASP A 132 -10.90 -6.94 -28.55
C ASP A 132 -12.18 -6.38 -27.90
N VAL A 133 -12.43 -6.67 -26.62
CA VAL A 133 -13.67 -6.33 -25.91
C VAL A 133 -13.47 -5.35 -24.75
N ILE A 134 -12.23 -5.07 -24.32
CA ILE A 134 -12.00 -4.14 -23.21
C ILE A 134 -12.48 -2.73 -23.57
N GLY A 135 -13.33 -2.16 -22.72
CA GLY A 135 -13.92 -0.82 -22.92
C GLY A 135 -14.98 -0.73 -24.03
N ARG A 136 -15.36 -1.87 -24.63
CA ARG A 136 -16.40 -1.94 -25.68
C ARG A 136 -17.80 -1.99 -25.08
N ALA A 137 -18.18 -0.91 -24.41
CA ALA A 137 -19.51 -0.74 -23.83
C ALA A 137 -20.63 -0.80 -24.89
N ASP A 138 -20.32 -0.52 -26.15
CA ASP A 138 -21.25 -0.65 -27.29
C ASP A 138 -21.70 -2.09 -27.57
N LEU A 139 -20.99 -3.09 -27.04
CA LEU A 139 -21.41 -4.51 -27.10
C LEU A 139 -22.46 -4.86 -26.05
N LEU A 140 -22.79 -3.92 -25.16
CA LEU A 140 -23.77 -4.09 -24.10
C LEU A 140 -25.05 -3.31 -24.42
N ALA A 141 -26.19 -3.98 -24.25
CA ALA A 141 -27.50 -3.35 -24.33
C ALA A 141 -28.30 -3.67 -23.06
N GLN A 142 -28.91 -2.64 -22.48
CA GLN A 142 -29.89 -2.84 -21.42
C GLN A 142 -31.12 -3.55 -21.98
N VAL A 143 -31.54 -4.64 -21.35
CA VAL A 143 -32.78 -5.34 -21.70
C VAL A 143 -33.79 -5.10 -20.59
N SER A 144 -34.90 -4.42 -20.89
CA SER A 144 -36.03 -4.33 -19.97
C SER A 144 -36.80 -5.65 -19.95
N ARG A 145 -36.86 -6.29 -18.79
CA ARG A 145 -37.64 -7.54 -18.53
C ARG A 145 -38.41 -7.47 -17.20
N GLY A 146 -38.58 -6.28 -16.65
CA GLY A 146 -39.26 -6.06 -15.38
C GLY A 146 -40.75 -6.39 -15.44
N SER A 147 -41.36 -6.58 -14.27
CA SER A 147 -42.82 -6.60 -14.19
C SER A 147 -43.38 -5.21 -14.47
N ALA A 148 -44.57 -5.10 -15.05
CA ALA A 148 -45.15 -3.84 -15.54
C ALA A 148 -45.35 -2.74 -14.47
N HIS A 149 -45.12 -3.05 -13.20
CA HIS A 149 -45.22 -2.13 -12.05
C HIS A 149 -43.86 -1.66 -11.51
N LEU A 150 -42.77 -1.95 -12.21
CA LEU A 150 -41.43 -1.47 -11.88
C LEU A 150 -41.01 -0.42 -12.91
N ASP A 151 -40.51 0.71 -12.42
CA ASP A 151 -39.83 1.68 -13.26
C ASP A 151 -38.48 1.10 -13.74
N ASP A 152 -38.19 1.29 -15.02
CA ASP A 152 -36.90 0.89 -15.58
C ASP A 152 -35.79 1.80 -15.06
N LEU A 153 -34.64 1.19 -14.74
CA LEU A 153 -33.42 1.94 -14.43
C LEU A 153 -32.87 2.56 -15.71
N ASP A 154 -32.22 3.72 -15.61
CA ASP A 154 -31.42 4.27 -16.70
C ASP A 154 -29.98 3.78 -16.59
N LEU A 155 -29.58 2.81 -17.42
CA LEU A 155 -28.20 2.33 -17.47
C LEU A 155 -27.35 3.06 -18.52
N ASN A 156 -27.90 4.06 -19.22
CA ASN A 156 -27.13 4.80 -20.23
C ASN A 156 -25.81 5.37 -19.69
N PRO A 157 -25.73 5.93 -18.48
CA PRO A 157 -24.46 6.42 -17.94
C PRO A 157 -23.33 5.37 -17.93
N LEU A 158 -23.68 4.08 -17.80
CA LEU A 158 -22.73 2.97 -17.80
C LEU A 158 -22.28 2.56 -19.21
N LEU A 159 -23.07 2.89 -20.22
CA LEU A 159 -22.91 2.39 -21.60
C LEU A 159 -22.33 3.44 -22.54
N ILE A 160 -22.15 4.69 -22.08
CA ILE A 160 -21.56 5.76 -22.87
C ILE A 160 -20.10 5.44 -23.16
N THR A 161 -19.75 5.50 -24.44
CA THR A 161 -18.36 5.46 -24.92
C THR A 161 -17.82 6.89 -24.98
N VAL A 162 -16.61 7.12 -24.49
CA VAL A 162 -15.96 8.43 -24.49
C VAL A 162 -15.21 8.64 -25.81
N ASP A 163 -15.25 9.87 -26.32
CA ASP A 163 -14.43 10.27 -27.47
C ASP A 163 -12.95 10.00 -27.21
N GLY A 164 -12.29 9.32 -28.15
CA GLY A 164 -10.89 8.89 -28.02
C GLY A 164 -10.69 7.50 -27.41
N ALA A 165 -11.76 6.84 -26.93
CA ALA A 165 -11.67 5.47 -26.41
C ALA A 165 -11.11 4.47 -27.45
N ALA A 166 -11.45 4.67 -28.73
CA ALA A 166 -10.94 3.85 -29.83
C ALA A 166 -9.43 3.97 -30.07
N ASN A 167 -8.79 5.03 -29.54
CA ASN A 167 -7.35 5.26 -29.69
C ASN A 167 -6.54 4.70 -28.51
N ILE A 168 -7.22 4.22 -27.45
CA ILE A 168 -6.56 3.73 -26.24
C ILE A 168 -5.86 2.42 -26.54
N LYS A 169 -4.56 2.37 -26.25
CA LYS A 169 -3.78 1.13 -26.30
C LYS A 169 -3.67 0.51 -24.92
N TYR A 170 -4.28 -0.67 -24.77
CA TYR A 170 -4.11 -1.50 -23.59
C TYR A 170 -2.83 -2.31 -23.72
N ASP A 171 -1.79 -1.94 -22.97
CA ASP A 171 -0.56 -2.70 -22.87
C ASP A 171 -0.38 -3.25 -21.45
N ARG A 172 -0.57 -4.57 -21.32
CA ARG A 172 -0.40 -5.31 -20.06
C ARG A 172 1.07 -5.60 -19.73
N ASN A 173 1.96 -5.45 -20.69
CA ASN A 173 3.40 -5.63 -20.53
C ASN A 173 4.15 -4.29 -20.37
N LYS A 174 3.42 -3.16 -20.29
CA LYS A 174 4.04 -1.85 -20.11
C LYS A 174 4.87 -1.81 -18.83
N ASP A 175 5.98 -1.11 -18.91
CA ASP A 175 6.76 -0.80 -17.71
C ASP A 175 5.91 0.00 -16.71
N ARG A 176 6.26 -0.13 -15.43
CA ARG A 176 5.68 0.75 -14.40
C ARG A 176 5.93 2.21 -14.78
N ASN A 177 5.05 3.09 -14.34
CA ASN A 177 5.31 4.54 -14.44
C ASN A 177 6.62 4.89 -13.72
N PRO A 178 7.65 5.38 -14.42
CA PRO A 178 8.92 5.71 -13.81
C PRO A 178 8.73 6.87 -12.84
N VAL A 179 9.52 6.86 -11.76
CA VAL A 179 9.56 7.94 -10.79
C VAL A 179 10.95 8.59 -10.83
N PRO A 180 11.06 9.91 -10.61
CA PRO A 180 12.35 10.58 -10.57
C PRO A 180 13.25 10.02 -9.48
N ASP A 181 14.55 10.06 -9.74
CA ASP A 181 15.57 9.79 -8.74
C ASP A 181 15.59 10.84 -7.64
N THR A 182 16.17 10.47 -6.50
CA THR A 182 16.41 11.35 -5.36
C THR A 182 17.90 11.31 -5.02
N LEU A 183 18.29 11.94 -3.90
CA LEU A 183 19.66 11.90 -3.39
C LEU A 183 20.22 10.46 -3.26
N ASP A 184 19.35 9.46 -3.09
CA ASP A 184 19.75 8.05 -3.06
C ASP A 184 20.48 7.59 -4.31
N ALA A 185 20.25 8.22 -5.46
CA ALA A 185 21.00 7.87 -6.67
C ALA A 185 22.48 8.19 -6.57
N GLU A 186 22.82 9.27 -5.88
CA GLU A 186 24.18 9.65 -5.57
C GLU A 186 24.73 8.77 -4.45
N ILE A 187 23.97 8.61 -3.36
CA ILE A 187 24.35 7.78 -2.22
C ILE A 187 24.68 6.34 -2.67
N VAL A 188 23.83 5.70 -3.47
CA VAL A 188 24.06 4.30 -3.91
C VAL A 188 25.33 4.19 -4.76
N ARG A 189 25.58 5.17 -5.63
CA ARG A 189 26.77 5.22 -6.48
C ARG A 189 28.03 5.40 -5.63
N ASP A 190 28.00 6.32 -4.66
CA ASP A 190 29.15 6.59 -3.81
C ASP A 190 29.37 5.49 -2.76
N ALA A 191 28.32 4.73 -2.40
CA ALA A 191 28.36 3.59 -1.50
C ALA A 191 28.69 2.26 -2.20
N ALA A 192 29.20 2.28 -3.44
CA ALA A 192 29.52 1.06 -4.20
C ALA A 192 30.40 0.07 -3.41
N ARG A 193 31.47 0.54 -2.76
CA ARG A 193 32.34 -0.32 -1.93
C ARG A 193 31.63 -0.95 -0.73
N PHE A 194 30.70 -0.24 -0.12
CA PHE A 194 29.86 -0.81 0.93
C PHE A 194 28.94 -1.90 0.35
N LEU A 195 28.30 -1.65 -0.80
CA LEU A 195 27.35 -2.58 -1.40
C LEU A 195 28.01 -3.80 -2.04
N GLU A 196 29.23 -3.67 -2.56
CA GLU A 196 29.96 -4.74 -3.25
C GLU A 196 30.84 -5.53 -2.27
N ASP A 197 31.65 -4.83 -1.47
CA ASP A 197 32.67 -5.44 -0.62
C ASP A 197 32.28 -5.53 0.86
N GLY A 198 31.19 -4.86 1.27
CA GLY A 198 30.78 -4.78 2.68
C GLY A 198 31.63 -3.81 3.52
N GLU A 199 32.36 -2.88 2.89
CA GLU A 199 33.17 -1.88 3.60
C GLU A 199 32.31 -0.98 4.50
N LYS A 200 32.80 -0.66 5.71
CA LYS A 200 32.17 0.37 6.56
C LYS A 200 32.43 1.74 5.97
N MET A 201 31.38 2.52 5.69
CA MET A 201 31.49 3.80 4.98
C MET A 201 30.76 4.95 5.69
N GLN A 202 31.27 6.16 5.47
CA GLN A 202 30.62 7.40 5.86
C GLN A 202 30.56 8.36 4.67
N LEU A 203 29.38 8.89 4.36
CA LEU A 203 29.14 9.85 3.28
C LEU A 203 28.52 11.13 3.83
N SER A 204 28.68 12.27 3.13
CA SER A 204 28.15 13.56 3.55
C SER A 204 27.52 14.32 2.38
N TYR A 205 26.31 14.84 2.55
CA TYR A 205 25.56 15.57 1.52
C TYR A 205 24.81 16.77 2.09
N ALA A 206 24.51 17.75 1.24
CA ALA A 206 23.47 18.74 1.52
C ALA A 206 22.09 18.14 1.23
N VAL A 207 21.08 18.47 2.05
CA VAL A 207 19.70 18.01 1.87
C VAL A 207 18.74 19.19 1.84
N GLN A 208 17.73 19.09 0.96
CA GLN A 208 16.67 20.09 0.80
C GLN A 208 15.30 19.40 0.95
N ASN A 209 14.27 20.18 1.24
CA ASN A 209 12.90 19.66 1.45
C ASN A 209 12.33 18.96 0.19
N THR A 210 12.90 19.21 -0.99
CA THR A 210 12.59 18.55 -2.26
C THR A 210 13.20 17.15 -2.37
N HIS A 211 14.27 16.86 -1.62
CA HIS A 211 14.87 15.53 -1.52
C HIS A 211 14.01 14.65 -0.59
N ARG A 212 13.05 13.97 -1.20
CA ARG A 212 12.12 13.06 -0.50
C ARG A 212 12.71 11.66 -0.40
N SER A 213 12.26 10.91 0.61
CA SER A 213 12.55 9.48 0.78
C SER A 213 14.05 9.14 0.86
N VAL A 214 14.89 10.07 1.32
CA VAL A 214 16.34 9.87 1.41
C VAL A 214 16.67 8.66 2.30
N GLY A 215 17.49 7.74 1.81
CA GLY A 215 17.87 6.48 2.43
C GLY A 215 16.99 5.28 2.03
N THR A 216 15.83 5.49 1.40
CA THR A 216 14.88 4.40 1.11
C THR A 216 15.39 3.44 0.03
N ARG A 217 15.96 3.98 -1.06
CA ARG A 217 16.50 3.15 -2.15
C ARG A 217 17.81 2.50 -1.71
N THR A 218 18.63 3.22 -0.96
CA THR A 218 19.82 2.68 -0.29
C THR A 218 19.47 1.49 0.61
N SER A 219 18.40 1.62 1.40
CA SER A 219 17.85 0.51 2.20
C SER A 219 17.46 -0.68 1.32
N SER A 220 16.81 -0.46 0.17
CA SER A 220 16.49 -1.56 -0.76
C SER A 220 17.73 -2.30 -1.24
N HIS A 221 18.82 -1.59 -1.55
CA HIS A 221 20.09 -2.21 -1.93
C HIS A 221 20.69 -3.02 -0.79
N ILE A 222 20.66 -2.49 0.45
CA ILE A 222 21.11 -3.22 1.64
C ILE A 222 20.33 -4.53 1.80
N VAL A 223 19.00 -4.48 1.69
CA VAL A 223 18.16 -5.67 1.85
C VAL A 223 18.39 -6.68 0.75
N LYS A 224 18.56 -6.24 -0.51
CA LYS A 224 18.84 -7.15 -1.64
C LYS A 224 20.17 -7.86 -1.50
N GLN A 225 21.19 -7.15 -1.00
CA GLN A 225 22.54 -7.67 -0.92
C GLN A 225 22.80 -8.46 0.36
N PHE A 226 22.35 -7.95 1.50
CA PHE A 226 22.70 -8.47 2.83
C PHE A 226 21.50 -9.08 3.56
N GLY A 227 20.26 -8.80 3.13
CA GLY A 227 19.04 -9.22 3.80
C GLY A 227 18.69 -8.38 5.03
N MET A 228 17.48 -8.61 5.58
CA MET A 228 17.00 -7.92 6.80
C MET A 228 17.66 -8.44 8.07
N ARG A 229 18.13 -9.70 8.08
CA ARG A 229 18.79 -10.33 9.23
C ARG A 229 20.30 -10.39 9.01
N ASN A 230 20.87 -9.28 8.55
CA ASN A 230 22.30 -9.15 8.29
C ASN A 230 23.10 -8.96 9.58
N SER A 231 24.42 -9.07 9.49
CA SER A 231 25.37 -8.89 10.60
C SER A 231 26.11 -7.54 10.54
N LEU A 232 25.56 -6.56 9.80
CA LEU A 232 26.18 -5.23 9.71
C LEU A 232 26.13 -4.54 11.08
N GLN A 233 27.13 -3.71 11.36
CA GLN A 233 27.08 -2.83 12.53
C GLN A 233 25.94 -1.82 12.37
N SER A 234 25.35 -1.32 13.46
CA SER A 234 24.20 -0.38 13.38
C SER A 234 24.46 0.89 12.55
N ASP A 235 25.73 1.27 12.39
CA ASP A 235 26.21 2.46 11.69
C ASP A 235 27.16 2.13 10.52
N HIS A 236 27.06 0.91 9.98
CA HIS A 236 27.98 0.39 8.95
C HIS A 236 28.01 1.25 7.68
N LEU A 237 26.87 1.77 7.26
CA LEU A 237 26.79 2.87 6.30
C LEU A 237 26.17 4.09 7.00
N THR A 238 26.99 5.11 7.23
CA THR A 238 26.54 6.37 7.83
C THR A 238 26.44 7.47 6.78
N ILE A 239 25.28 8.11 6.67
CA ILE A 239 25.03 9.22 5.76
C ILE A 239 24.73 10.46 6.58
N LYS A 240 25.61 11.45 6.49
CA LYS A 240 25.45 12.75 7.13
C LYS A 240 24.79 13.72 6.15
N LEU A 241 23.75 14.38 6.60
CA LEU A 241 22.92 15.28 5.82
C LEU A 241 22.90 16.65 6.51
N GLN A 242 23.12 17.72 5.74
CA GLN A 242 23.05 19.09 6.25
C GLN A 242 21.96 19.88 5.53
N GLY A 243 21.00 20.43 6.28
CA GLY A 243 19.86 21.15 5.74
C GLY A 243 18.52 20.60 6.21
N SER A 244 17.47 20.75 5.40
CA SER A 244 16.11 20.32 5.74
C SER A 244 15.77 19.07 4.92
N ALA A 245 15.50 17.95 5.57
CA ALA A 245 15.12 16.72 4.87
C ALA A 245 13.65 16.77 4.43
N GLY A 246 13.41 16.34 3.19
CA GLY A 246 12.06 16.19 2.67
C GLY A 246 11.26 15.08 3.35
N GLN A 247 10.04 14.93 2.89
CA GLN A 247 9.09 13.92 3.35
C GLN A 247 9.69 12.51 3.30
N SER A 248 9.36 11.66 4.28
CA SER A 248 9.76 10.24 4.34
C SER A 248 11.26 9.97 4.49
N LEU A 249 12.02 10.86 5.17
CA LEU A 249 13.41 10.60 5.53
C LEU A 249 13.57 9.22 6.20
N GLY A 250 14.46 8.39 5.64
CA GLY A 250 14.76 7.07 6.18
C GLY A 250 13.58 6.10 6.20
N ALA A 251 12.60 6.30 5.33
CA ALA A 251 11.49 5.35 5.20
C ALA A 251 12.04 3.95 4.88
N PHE A 252 11.58 2.95 5.63
CA PHE A 252 12.01 1.57 5.53
C PHE A 252 13.52 1.34 5.70
N ALA A 253 14.23 2.22 6.40
CA ALA A 253 15.67 2.05 6.61
C ALA A 253 15.97 0.71 7.34
N ALA A 254 16.80 -0.11 6.71
CA ALA A 254 17.19 -1.45 7.13
C ALA A 254 18.40 -1.42 8.10
N PRO A 255 18.69 -2.53 8.81
CA PRO A 255 19.85 -2.63 9.68
C PRO A 255 21.15 -2.39 8.91
N GLY A 256 22.06 -1.63 9.52
CA GLY A 256 23.31 -1.19 8.88
C GLY A 256 23.29 0.26 8.43
N LEU A 257 22.11 0.83 8.17
CA LEU A 257 21.97 2.20 7.69
C LEU A 257 21.76 3.18 8.85
N LYS A 258 22.65 4.18 8.93
CA LYS A 258 22.51 5.33 9.83
C LYS A 258 22.38 6.63 9.04
N LEU A 259 21.32 7.38 9.30
CA LEU A 259 21.11 8.73 8.76
C LEU A 259 21.28 9.75 9.88
N GLU A 260 22.15 10.73 9.70
CA GLU A 260 22.33 11.85 10.64
C GLU A 260 22.01 13.17 9.94
N VAL A 261 20.95 13.86 10.37
CA VAL A 261 20.56 15.17 9.85
C VAL A 261 20.98 16.25 10.84
N SER A 262 21.83 17.16 10.38
CA SER A 262 22.14 18.43 11.05
C SER A 262 21.29 19.53 10.43
N GLY A 263 20.12 19.77 11.03
CA GLY A 263 19.05 20.63 10.52
C GLY A 263 17.70 20.18 11.04
N ASP A 264 16.73 19.98 10.14
CA ASP A 264 15.36 19.57 10.44
C ASP A 264 14.83 18.56 9.40
N ALA A 265 13.66 17.99 9.65
CA ALA A 265 13.00 17.09 8.70
C ALA A 265 11.47 17.28 8.68
N ASN A 266 10.88 17.03 7.51
CA ASN A 266 9.44 17.08 7.30
C ASN A 266 8.73 15.80 7.81
N ASP A 267 7.47 15.57 7.41
CA ASP A 267 6.68 14.44 7.92
C ASP A 267 7.24 13.06 7.51
N TYR A 268 6.77 12.04 8.23
CA TYR A 268 7.06 10.62 7.95
C TYR A 268 8.52 10.20 8.15
N VAL A 269 9.29 10.90 9.00
CA VAL A 269 10.63 10.45 9.40
C VAL A 269 10.55 9.03 9.95
N GLY A 270 11.35 8.13 9.39
CA GLY A 270 11.37 6.72 9.77
C GLY A 270 10.04 5.99 9.52
N LYS A 271 9.24 6.41 8.54
CA LYS A 271 8.03 5.64 8.14
C LYS A 271 8.40 4.19 7.85
N GLY A 272 7.76 3.26 8.53
CA GLY A 272 8.07 1.83 8.44
C GLY A 272 9.53 1.50 8.78
N LEU A 273 10.18 2.24 9.71
CA LEU A 273 11.55 1.96 10.14
C LEU A 273 11.70 0.47 10.48
N SER A 274 12.75 -0.15 9.93
CA SER A 274 12.89 -1.60 9.91
C SER A 274 14.28 -2.04 10.37
N GLY A 275 14.84 -1.36 11.37
CA GLY A 275 16.13 -1.70 11.99
C GLY A 275 17.27 -0.72 11.74
N GLY A 276 17.08 0.28 10.86
CA GLY A 276 18.02 1.38 10.68
C GLY A 276 18.05 2.36 11.87
N MET A 277 19.00 3.29 11.82
CA MET A 277 19.15 4.37 12.80
C MET A 277 18.98 5.74 12.14
N ILE A 278 18.14 6.59 12.72
CA ILE A 278 17.94 7.97 12.26
C ILE A 278 18.23 8.91 13.44
N VAL A 279 19.04 9.93 13.19
CA VAL A 279 19.36 10.99 14.14
C VAL A 279 19.04 12.33 13.50
N VAL A 280 18.28 13.18 14.18
CA VAL A 280 17.96 14.54 13.73
C VAL A 280 18.30 15.50 14.86
N ARG A 281 19.14 16.49 14.59
CA ARG A 281 19.52 17.51 15.56
C ARG A 281 19.71 18.84 14.86
N PRO A 282 19.51 19.97 15.54
CA PRO A 282 19.74 21.24 14.91
C PRO A 282 21.24 21.45 14.64
N PRO A 283 21.61 22.40 13.76
CA PRO A 283 23.00 22.77 13.54
C PRO A 283 23.64 23.29 14.83
N MET A 284 24.92 22.96 15.05
CA MET A 284 25.65 23.34 16.28
C MET A 284 25.68 24.85 16.55
N SER A 285 25.58 25.67 15.50
CA SER A 285 25.61 27.13 15.57
C SER A 285 24.24 27.76 15.86
N THR A 286 23.19 26.95 16.05
CA THR A 286 21.85 27.47 16.26
C THR A 286 21.72 28.14 17.64
N PRO A 287 21.00 29.27 17.77
CA PRO A 287 20.65 29.83 19.07
C PRO A 287 19.39 29.17 19.68
N ILE A 288 18.70 28.29 18.95
CA ILE A 288 17.43 27.73 19.41
C ILE A 288 17.62 26.73 20.55
N VAL A 289 16.69 26.75 21.50
CA VAL A 289 16.54 25.68 22.48
C VAL A 289 15.78 24.54 21.82
N ALA A 290 16.47 23.42 21.59
CA ALA A 290 15.93 22.27 20.85
C ALA A 290 14.55 21.82 21.41
N ALA A 291 14.44 21.69 22.73
CA ALA A 291 13.24 21.15 23.40
C ALA A 291 11.97 22.01 23.22
N ASP A 292 12.13 23.31 22.92
CA ASP A 292 11.02 24.24 22.73
C ASP A 292 10.60 24.36 21.26
N ASN A 293 11.33 23.72 20.34
CA ASN A 293 11.15 23.90 18.90
C ASN A 293 10.87 22.59 18.16
N THR A 294 10.05 22.66 17.11
CA THR A 294 9.78 21.51 16.24
C THR A 294 10.98 21.22 15.36
N ILE A 295 11.35 19.94 15.27
CA ILE A 295 12.47 19.48 14.43
C ILE A 295 12.07 18.39 13.43
N ILE A 296 11.04 17.62 13.75
CA ILE A 296 10.48 16.59 12.86
C ILE A 296 8.97 16.75 12.75
N GLY A 297 8.42 16.46 11.56
CA GLY A 297 7.01 16.64 11.25
C GLY A 297 6.07 15.60 11.88
N ASN A 298 4.98 15.33 11.17
CA ASN A 298 3.89 14.47 11.61
C ASN A 298 4.12 13.00 11.24
N THR A 299 3.37 12.09 11.89
CA THR A 299 3.28 10.67 11.50
C THR A 299 4.66 9.99 11.41
N VAL A 300 5.56 10.44 12.29
CA VAL A 300 6.91 9.90 12.47
C VAL A 300 6.81 8.46 12.96
N LEU A 301 7.68 7.58 12.45
CA LEU A 301 7.71 6.15 12.77
C LEU A 301 6.41 5.38 12.45
N TYR A 302 5.64 5.85 11.47
CA TYR A 302 4.39 5.20 11.10
C TYR A 302 4.59 3.72 10.74
N GLY A 303 4.04 2.81 11.55
CA GLY A 303 4.14 1.37 11.31
C GLY A 303 5.56 0.82 11.43
N ALA A 304 6.46 1.51 12.15
CA ALA A 304 7.83 1.04 12.37
C ALA A 304 7.85 -0.31 13.09
N THR A 305 8.76 -1.20 12.70
CA THR A 305 8.86 -2.57 13.24
C THR A 305 10.12 -2.79 14.06
N ASP A 306 11.19 -2.05 13.79
CA ASP A 306 12.43 -2.06 14.56
C ASP A 306 13.28 -0.83 14.23
N GLY A 307 14.40 -0.64 14.92
CA GLY A 307 15.36 0.43 14.69
C GLY A 307 15.29 1.55 15.72
N TYR A 308 16.10 2.58 15.51
CA TYR A 308 16.29 3.67 16.45
C TYR A 308 16.05 5.03 15.79
N LEU A 309 15.31 5.90 16.47
CA LEU A 309 15.19 7.31 16.12
C LEU A 309 15.57 8.20 17.31
N PHE A 310 16.46 9.15 17.10
CA PHE A 310 16.81 10.16 18.09
C PHE A 310 16.60 11.54 17.47
N ALA A 311 15.74 12.36 18.07
CA ALA A 311 15.53 13.73 17.61
C ALA A 311 15.69 14.74 18.76
N ALA A 312 16.64 15.65 18.61
CA ALA A 312 16.83 16.77 19.53
C ALA A 312 15.85 17.89 19.18
N GLY A 313 14.61 17.71 19.63
CA GLY A 313 13.51 18.66 19.48
C GLY A 313 12.16 17.99 19.45
N ARG A 314 11.11 18.77 19.20
CA ARG A 314 9.72 18.32 19.24
C ARG A 314 9.30 17.67 17.92
N ALA A 315 8.48 16.63 18.02
CA ALA A 315 7.76 16.03 16.91
C ALA A 315 6.36 16.65 16.73
N GLY A 316 5.82 16.56 15.51
CA GLY A 316 4.45 16.95 15.22
C GLY A 316 3.38 15.97 15.73
N GLU A 317 2.24 15.97 15.05
CA GLU A 317 1.07 15.16 15.33
C GLU A 317 1.28 13.69 14.96
N ARG A 318 0.59 12.78 15.66
CA ARG A 318 0.66 11.33 15.39
C ARG A 318 2.07 10.75 15.43
N PHE A 319 2.91 11.31 16.31
CA PHE A 319 4.23 10.75 16.58
C PHE A 319 4.13 9.28 17.01
N ALA A 320 4.95 8.41 16.42
CA ALA A 320 5.00 6.97 16.68
C ALA A 320 3.66 6.23 16.47
N VAL A 321 2.79 6.73 15.59
CA VAL A 321 1.51 6.05 15.27
C VAL A 321 1.76 4.64 14.71
N ARG A 322 1.11 3.64 15.28
CA ARG A 322 1.30 2.22 14.93
C ARG A 322 2.74 1.71 15.07
N ASN A 323 3.56 2.31 15.94
CA ASN A 323 4.87 1.74 16.23
C ASN A 323 4.71 0.32 16.80
N SER A 324 5.43 -0.63 16.24
CA SER A 324 5.36 -2.06 16.55
C SER A 324 6.70 -2.62 17.04
N GLY A 325 7.74 -1.78 17.22
CA GLY A 325 9.02 -2.25 17.74
C GLY A 325 10.22 -1.29 17.67
N ALA A 326 10.07 -0.10 17.09
CA ALA A 326 11.13 0.91 17.07
C ALA A 326 11.32 1.58 18.43
N LYS A 327 12.55 2.01 18.70
CA LYS A 327 12.97 2.70 19.92
C LYS A 327 13.24 4.16 19.58
N VAL A 328 12.66 5.08 20.33
CA VAL A 328 12.70 6.50 19.99
C VAL A 328 12.89 7.39 21.19
N VAL A 329 13.66 8.47 21.01
CA VAL A 329 13.79 9.57 21.96
C VAL A 329 13.51 10.90 21.23
N VAL A 330 12.57 11.69 21.76
CA VAL A 330 12.25 13.05 21.29
C VAL A 330 12.06 13.99 22.47
N GLU A 331 12.07 15.31 22.24
CA GLU A 331 11.96 16.33 23.31
C GLU A 331 10.54 16.93 23.43
N GLY A 332 9.56 16.25 22.88
CA GLY A 332 8.15 16.62 22.93
C GLY A 332 7.39 16.08 21.71
N CYS A 333 6.07 16.03 21.78
CA CYS A 333 5.25 15.68 20.62
C CYS A 333 3.91 16.43 20.61
N GLY A 334 3.30 16.50 19.42
CA GLY A 334 1.93 16.98 19.23
C GLY A 334 0.88 16.03 19.81
N SER A 335 -0.38 16.24 19.40
CA SER A 335 -1.51 15.37 19.75
C SER A 335 -1.43 14.00 19.06
N ASN A 336 -2.20 13.04 19.60
CA ASN A 336 -2.27 11.65 19.11
C ASN A 336 -0.90 10.94 19.08
N GLY A 337 0.03 11.33 19.97
CA GLY A 337 1.29 10.61 20.14
C GLY A 337 1.05 9.16 20.60
N CYS A 338 1.82 8.22 20.07
CA CYS A 338 1.71 6.78 20.31
C CYS A 338 0.32 6.18 20.01
N GLU A 339 -0.45 6.79 19.10
CA GLU A 339 -1.74 6.25 18.67
C GLU A 339 -1.56 4.85 18.04
N TYR A 340 -2.31 3.84 18.48
CA TYR A 340 -2.25 2.46 17.98
C TYR A 340 -0.88 1.76 18.09
N THR A 341 0.01 2.19 18.98
CA THR A 341 1.29 1.52 19.22
C THR A 341 1.05 0.11 19.79
N THR A 342 1.78 -0.88 19.27
CA THR A 342 1.68 -2.30 19.65
C THR A 342 3.01 -2.88 20.14
N GLY A 343 4.09 -2.08 20.13
CA GLY A 343 5.38 -2.44 20.69
C GLY A 343 6.46 -1.39 20.41
N GLY A 344 7.63 -1.59 21.02
CA GLY A 344 8.76 -0.66 20.96
C GLY A 344 8.91 0.17 22.23
N VAL A 345 9.71 1.24 22.17
CA VAL A 345 9.94 2.13 23.32
C VAL A 345 9.93 3.58 22.84
N ALA A 346 9.09 4.42 23.43
CA ALA A 346 9.06 5.86 23.13
C ALA A 346 9.36 6.68 24.39
N VAL A 347 10.50 7.38 24.37
CA VAL A 347 10.91 8.32 25.42
C VAL A 347 10.64 9.74 24.94
N ILE A 348 9.89 10.50 25.74
CA ILE A 348 9.50 11.88 25.41
C ILE A 348 9.97 12.78 26.54
N ILE A 349 10.99 13.59 26.26
CA ILE A 349 11.66 14.48 27.22
C ILE A 349 11.07 15.89 27.09
N GLY A 350 9.75 16.00 27.27
CA GLY A 350 9.04 17.27 27.13
C GLY A 350 7.53 17.11 27.16
N SER A 351 6.81 18.14 26.72
CA SER A 351 5.34 18.10 26.73
C SER A 351 4.76 17.24 25.60
N ILE A 352 3.64 16.61 25.91
CA ILE A 352 2.82 15.80 24.99
C ILE A 352 1.50 16.53 24.71
N GLY A 353 0.97 16.36 23.49
CA GLY A 353 -0.37 16.86 23.13
C GLY A 353 -1.51 15.96 23.60
N ALA A 354 -2.74 16.37 23.28
CA ALA A 354 -3.95 15.64 23.65
C ALA A 354 -4.04 14.25 23.00
N ASN A 355 -4.86 13.36 23.57
CA ASN A 355 -5.14 12.02 23.05
C ASN A 355 -3.90 11.10 22.91
N PHE A 356 -2.90 11.30 23.79
CA PHE A 356 -1.72 10.46 23.84
C PHE A 356 -2.07 9.01 24.22
N GLY A 357 -1.50 8.04 23.50
CA GLY A 357 -1.67 6.60 23.75
C GLY A 357 -3.04 6.05 23.36
N ALA A 358 -3.83 6.78 22.56
CA ALA A 358 -5.13 6.30 22.11
C ALA A 358 -5.00 5.00 21.31
N GLY A 359 -5.60 3.92 21.81
CA GLY A 359 -5.49 2.59 21.18
C GLY A 359 -4.10 1.96 21.28
N MET A 360 -3.19 2.47 22.12
CA MET A 360 -1.91 1.83 22.41
C MET A 360 -2.14 0.54 23.19
N THR A 361 -1.74 -0.60 22.62
CA THR A 361 -1.96 -1.94 23.19
C THR A 361 -0.68 -2.66 23.58
N GLY A 362 0.50 -2.10 23.29
CA GLY A 362 1.80 -2.68 23.63
C GLY A 362 2.96 -1.71 23.47
#